data_AF-A0A6P7F738-F1
#
_entry.id   AF-A0A6P7F738-F1
#
_cell.length_a   1.000
_cell.length_b   1.000
_cell.length_c   1.000
_cell.angle_alpha   90.00
_cell.angle_beta   90.00
_cell.angle_gamma   90.00
#
_symmetry.space_group_name_H-M   'P 1'
#
loop_
_entity.id
_entity.type
_entity.pdbx_description
1 polymer ?
#
loop_
_entity_poly.entity_id
_entity_poly.type
_entity_poly.pdbx_seq_one_letter_code
_entity_poly.pdbx_strand_id
1 'polypeptide(L)'
;MLTGLNQKRKIYGPIQENGEWRIRMNHEINRMFNRPTIIKDIRSKRLSWLGHVERVDDKRNTKKVLRKELNGKRPKGRPRKRWIDGINQDLKDLGIREWKNK
;
A
#
# COMPACT_ATOMS: atom_id res chain seq x y z
N MET A 1 -16.45 -14.29 -2.79
CA MET A 1 -15.67 -13.11 -3.23
C MET A 1 -14.91 -13.41 -4.54
N LEU A 2 -15.61 -13.54 -5.68
CA LEU A 2 -14.99 -13.80 -7.02
C LEU A 2 -15.56 -12.89 -8.14
N THR A 3 -16.44 -11.95 -7.79
CA THR A 3 -17.23 -11.18 -8.77
C THR A 3 -16.40 -10.24 -9.63
N GLY A 4 -15.39 -9.58 -9.05
CA GLY A 4 -14.56 -8.62 -9.80
C GLY A 4 -13.63 -9.23 -10.86
N LEU A 5 -13.18 -10.48 -10.67
CA LEU A 5 -12.27 -11.14 -11.61
C LEU A 5 -13.00 -11.70 -12.84
N ASN A 6 -14.23 -12.18 -12.66
CA ASN A 6 -15.06 -12.66 -13.78
C ASN A 6 -15.49 -11.53 -14.70
N GLN A 7 -15.75 -10.33 -14.17
CA GLN A 7 -16.05 -9.15 -15.00
C GLN A 7 -14.87 -8.79 -15.91
N LYS A 8 -13.64 -8.80 -15.40
CA LYS A 8 -12.44 -8.50 -16.21
C LYS A 8 -12.20 -9.54 -17.30
N ARG A 9 -12.44 -10.82 -17.03
CA ARG A 9 -12.36 -11.89 -18.06
C ARG A 9 -13.37 -11.69 -19.17
N LYS A 10 -14.57 -11.18 -18.85
CA LYS A 10 -15.57 -10.83 -19.86
C LYS A 10 -15.15 -9.64 -20.73
N ILE A 11 -14.49 -8.64 -20.15
CA ILE A 11 -14.04 -7.43 -20.87
C ILE A 11 -12.85 -7.73 -21.80
N TYR A 12 -11.83 -8.43 -21.31
CA TYR A 12 -10.58 -8.65 -22.05
C TYR A 12 -10.59 -9.92 -22.93
N GLY A 13 -11.58 -10.80 -22.74
CA GLY A 13 -11.73 -12.02 -23.51
C GLY A 13 -10.58 -13.02 -23.34
N PRO A 14 -10.65 -14.15 -24.08
CA PRO A 14 -9.58 -15.14 -24.15
C PRO A 14 -8.37 -14.59 -24.93
N ILE A 15 -7.24 -15.29 -24.85
CA ILE A 15 -6.05 -15.04 -25.65
C ILE A 15 -5.83 -16.22 -26.60
N GLN A 16 -5.40 -15.93 -27.83
CA GLN A 16 -4.97 -16.95 -28.78
C GLN A 16 -3.47 -17.17 -28.64
N GLU A 17 -3.06 -18.40 -28.40
CA GLU A 17 -1.66 -18.81 -28.30
C GLU A 17 -1.46 -20.06 -29.16
N ASN A 18 -0.57 -19.99 -30.15
CA ASN A 18 -0.30 -21.07 -31.11
C ASN A 18 -1.56 -21.63 -31.82
N GLY A 19 -2.55 -20.78 -32.08
CA GLY A 19 -3.80 -21.18 -32.74
C GLY A 19 -4.90 -21.65 -31.78
N GLU A 20 -4.57 -21.92 -30.51
CA GLU A 20 -5.54 -22.33 -29.49
C GLU A 20 -6.02 -21.15 -28.65
N TRP A 21 -7.31 -21.12 -28.34
CA TRP A 21 -7.91 -20.13 -27.45
C TRP A 21 -7.86 -20.62 -26.02
N ARG A 22 -7.23 -19.83 -25.13
CA ARG A 22 -7.23 -20.12 -23.70
C ARG A 22 -7.75 -18.96 -22.87
N ILE A 23 -8.28 -19.29 -21.68
CA ILE A 23 -8.68 -18.31 -20.68
C ILE A 23 -7.41 -17.64 -20.11
N ARG A 24 -7.42 -16.31 -20.02
CA ARG A 24 -6.32 -15.54 -19.44
C ARG A 24 -6.15 -15.81 -17.94
N MET A 25 -4.89 -15.87 -17.52
CA MET A 25 -4.47 -15.95 -16.12
C MET A 25 -4.62 -14.59 -15.41
N ASN A 26 -4.74 -14.63 -14.08
CA ASN A 26 -4.93 -13.42 -13.27
C ASN A 26 -3.80 -12.40 -13.43
N HIS A 27 -2.54 -12.87 -13.54
CA HIS A 27 -1.40 -11.97 -13.69
C HIS A 27 -1.36 -11.29 -15.08
N GLU A 28 -1.81 -11.97 -16.14
CA GLU A 28 -1.94 -11.39 -17.49
C GLU A 28 -3.00 -10.28 -17.49
N ILE A 29 -4.17 -10.55 -16.90
CA ILE A 29 -5.25 -9.57 -16.76
C ILE A 29 -4.80 -8.37 -15.93
N ASN A 30 -4.05 -8.61 -14.83
CA ASN A 30 -3.53 -7.52 -14.00
C ASN A 30 -2.48 -6.68 -14.74
N ARG A 31 -1.63 -7.30 -15.57
CA ARG A 31 -0.66 -6.59 -16.41
C ARG A 31 -1.37 -5.69 -17.43
N MET A 32 -2.42 -6.19 -18.08
CA MET A 32 -3.23 -5.44 -19.05
C MET A 32 -4.00 -4.28 -18.43
N PHE A 33 -4.52 -4.48 -17.22
CA PHE A 33 -5.28 -3.44 -16.52
C PHE A 33 -4.38 -2.25 -16.09
N ASN A 34 -3.06 -2.44 -16.08
CA ASN A 34 -2.03 -1.43 -15.77
C ASN A 34 -2.34 -0.58 -14.52
N ARG A 35 -3.11 -1.11 -13.57
CA ARG A 35 -3.37 -0.44 -12.30
C ARG A 35 -2.46 -1.01 -11.21
N PRO A 36 -2.00 -0.17 -10.29
CA PRO A 36 -1.36 -0.63 -9.07
C PRO A 36 -2.24 -1.66 -8.34
N THR A 37 -1.60 -2.61 -7.67
CA THR A 37 -2.31 -3.53 -6.77
C THR A 37 -2.90 -2.73 -5.61
N ILE A 38 -3.96 -3.25 -4.98
CA ILE A 38 -4.57 -2.61 -3.80
C ILE A 38 -3.55 -2.33 -2.69
N ILE A 39 -2.54 -3.20 -2.55
CA ILE A 39 -1.44 -3.02 -1.61
C ILE A 39 -0.62 -1.77 -1.99
N LYS A 40 -0.25 -1.63 -3.26
CA LYS A 40 0.48 -0.43 -3.75
C LYS A 40 -0.34 0.84 -3.54
N ASP A 41 -1.64 0.81 -3.77
CA ASP A 41 -2.53 1.95 -3.52
C ASP A 41 -2.60 2.34 -2.05
N ILE A 42 -2.73 1.36 -1.15
CA ILE A 42 -2.74 1.61 0.30
C ILE A 42 -1.40 2.21 0.76
N ARG A 43 -0.27 1.70 0.26
CA ARG A 43 1.06 2.26 0.54
C ARG A 43 1.18 3.70 0.04
N SER A 44 0.78 3.95 -1.20
CA SER A 44 0.80 5.29 -1.80
C SER A 44 -0.03 6.29 -0.98
N LYS A 45 -1.26 5.93 -0.61
CA LYS A 45 -2.14 6.77 0.23
C LYS A 45 -1.54 7.01 1.62
N ARG A 46 -0.92 6.00 2.24
CA ARG A 46 -0.25 6.13 3.53
C ARG A 46 0.92 7.13 3.46
N LEU A 47 1.76 7.04 2.44
CA LEU A 47 2.88 7.97 2.24
C LEU A 47 2.42 9.38 1.86
N SER A 48 1.37 9.50 1.05
CA SER A 48 0.74 10.80 0.76
C SER A 48 0.22 11.48 2.02
N TRP A 49 -0.44 10.71 2.90
CA TRP A 49 -0.88 11.21 4.21
C TRP A 49 0.28 11.62 5.11
N LEU A 50 1.37 10.84 5.14
CA LEU A 50 2.60 11.23 5.85
C LEU A 50 3.10 12.60 5.35
N GLY A 51 3.25 12.76 4.04
CA GLY A 51 3.69 14.02 3.46
C GLY A 51 2.75 15.18 3.77
N HIS A 52 1.44 14.93 3.80
CA HIS A 52 0.47 15.91 4.27
C HIS A 52 0.74 16.31 5.73
N VAL A 53 0.87 15.35 6.65
CA VAL A 53 1.14 15.63 8.06
C VAL A 53 2.45 16.37 8.26
N GLU A 54 3.52 16.04 7.52
CA GLU A 54 4.81 16.75 7.63
C GLU A 54 4.74 18.21 7.14
N ARG A 55 3.89 18.52 6.16
CA ARG A 55 3.67 19.91 5.68
C ARG A 55 2.77 20.74 6.58
N VAL A 56 1.99 20.10 7.45
CA VAL A 56 1.12 20.78 8.40
C VAL A 56 1.94 21.42 9.53
N ASP A 57 1.45 22.52 10.09
CA ASP A 57 2.05 23.24 11.22
C ASP A 57 2.28 22.33 12.44
N ASP A 58 3.42 22.49 13.10
CA ASP A 58 3.85 21.74 14.29
C ASP A 58 2.90 21.89 15.48
N LYS A 59 2.11 22.98 15.52
CA LYS A 59 1.11 23.18 16.57
C LYS A 59 -0.07 22.21 16.47
N ARG A 60 -0.32 21.62 15.29
CA ARG A 60 -1.45 20.72 15.06
C ARG A 60 -1.26 19.38 15.77
N ASN A 61 -2.34 18.90 16.39
CA ASN A 61 -2.34 17.67 17.17
C ASN A 61 -1.93 16.44 16.35
N THR A 62 -2.26 16.38 15.07
CA THR A 62 -1.88 15.27 14.17
C THR A 62 -0.36 15.11 14.07
N LYS A 63 0.37 16.20 13.83
CA LYS A 63 1.84 16.19 13.75
C LYS A 63 2.49 15.93 15.10
N LYS A 64 1.95 16.53 16.17
CA LYS A 64 2.36 16.24 17.56
C LYS A 64 2.22 14.76 17.89
N VAL A 65 1.07 14.14 17.62
CA VAL A 65 0.83 12.72 17.88
C VAL A 65 1.73 11.83 17.03
N LEU A 66 1.99 12.19 15.77
CA LEU A 66 2.89 11.44 14.90
C LEU A 66 4.33 11.45 15.43
N ARG A 67 4.81 12.60 15.92
CA ARG A 67 6.17 12.77 16.46
C ARG A 67 6.32 12.34 17.91
N LYS A 68 5.23 12.29 18.68
CA LYS A 68 5.26 11.89 20.08
C LYS A 68 5.75 10.45 20.22
N GLU A 69 6.82 10.27 20.97
CA GLU A 69 7.26 8.95 21.39
C GLU A 69 6.29 8.41 22.44
N LEU A 70 5.46 7.45 22.03
CA LEU A 70 4.55 6.74 22.93
C LEU A 70 5.35 5.71 23.73
N ASN A 71 5.96 6.20 24.81
CA ASN A 71 6.73 5.46 25.78
C ASN A 71 5.77 4.71 26.72
N GLY A 72 5.93 3.38 26.79
CA GLY A 72 5.08 2.48 27.56
C GLY A 72 5.36 1.03 27.23
N LYS A 73 5.26 0.14 28.24
CA LYS A 73 5.50 -1.29 28.06
C LYS A 73 4.42 -1.90 27.16
N ARG A 74 4.83 -2.52 26.06
CA ARG A 74 3.90 -3.23 25.16
C ARG A 74 3.48 -4.56 25.80
N PRO A 75 2.25 -5.03 25.54
CA PRO A 75 1.81 -6.33 26.04
C PRO A 75 2.72 -7.46 25.54
N LYS A 76 2.88 -8.51 26.35
CA LYS A 76 3.58 -9.73 25.93
C LYS A 76 2.82 -10.40 24.77
N GLY A 77 3.53 -10.96 23.80
CA GLY A 77 2.97 -11.58 22.60
C GLY A 77 3.31 -10.81 21.32
N ARG A 78 2.39 -10.77 20.35
CA ARG A 78 2.52 -9.99 19.10
C ARG A 78 1.73 -8.68 19.20
N PRO A 79 2.36 -7.54 19.53
CA PRO A 79 1.68 -6.26 19.51
C PRO A 79 1.13 -5.93 18.13
N ARG A 80 0.00 -5.22 18.09
CA ARG A 80 -0.52 -4.66 16.83
C ARG A 80 0.49 -3.65 16.26
N LYS A 81 0.68 -3.66 14.94
CA LYS A 81 1.52 -2.67 14.25
C LYS A 81 0.91 -1.28 14.41
N ARG A 82 1.73 -0.30 14.78
CA ARG A 82 1.35 1.11 14.76
C ARG A 82 1.36 1.61 13.32
N TRP A 83 0.67 2.72 13.08
CA TRP A 83 0.69 3.36 11.75
C TRP A 83 2.11 3.75 11.32
N ILE A 84 2.91 4.27 12.25
CA ILE A 84 4.30 4.65 12.02
C ILE A 84 5.18 3.45 11.62
N ASP A 85 4.90 2.25 12.15
CA ASP A 85 5.63 1.04 11.79
C ASP A 85 5.37 0.66 10.32
N GLY A 86 4.14 0.87 9.84
CA GLY A 86 3.76 0.68 8.45
C GLY A 86 4.42 1.70 7.52
N ILE A 87 4.47 2.97 7.92
CA ILE A 87 5.18 4.03 7.19
C ILE A 87 6.68 3.69 7.06
N ASN A 88 7.31 3.32 8.18
CA ASN A 88 8.73 2.98 8.21
C ASN A 88 9.04 1.79 7.29
N GLN A 89 8.17 0.79 7.27
CA GLN A 89 8.33 -0.35 6.36
C GLN A 89 8.18 0.07 4.90
N ASP A 90 7.19 0.90 4.55
CA ASP A 90 7.01 1.35 3.17
C ASP A 90 8.20 2.19 2.67
N LEU A 91 8.72 3.08 3.51
CA LEU A 91 9.90 3.89 3.17
C LEU A 91 11.14 3.02 3.04
N LYS A 92 11.30 2.02 3.91
CA LYS A 92 12.36 1.02 3.80
C LYS A 92 12.29 0.24 2.49
N ASP A 93 11.09 -0.18 2.08
CA ASP A 93 10.86 -0.86 0.79
C ASP A 93 11.23 0.04 -0.40
N LEU A 94 11.16 1.37 -0.24
CA LEU A 94 11.60 2.36 -1.23
C LEU A 94 13.07 2.77 -1.11
N GLY A 95 13.82 2.22 -0.15
CA GLY A 95 15.23 2.57 0.09
C GLY A 95 15.44 3.90 0.84
N ILE A 96 14.37 4.58 1.26
CA ILE A 96 14.45 5.83 2.02
C ILE A 96 14.69 5.51 3.50
N ARG A 97 15.79 6.04 4.04
CA ARG A 97 16.16 5.93 5.47
C ARG A 97 16.09 7.31 6.12
N GLU A 98 15.96 7.32 7.45
CA GLU A 98 16.14 8.54 8.27
C GLU A 98 15.24 9.75 7.95
N TRP A 99 14.04 9.50 7.39
CA TRP A 99 13.08 10.54 6.99
C TRP A 99 12.63 11.51 8.11
N LYS A 100 12.91 11.19 9.37
CA LYS A 100 12.56 12.01 10.54
C LYS A 100 13.60 13.07 10.89
N ASN A 101 14.82 13.00 10.33
CA ASN A 101 15.95 13.86 10.70
C ASN A 101 15.98 15.14 9.84
N LYS A 102 14.93 15.95 9.90
CA LYS A 102 14.89 17.25 9.23
C LYS A 102 14.56 18.36 10.21
#